data_AF-Q2FT03-F1
#
_entry.id   AF-Q2FT03-F1
#
_cell.length_a   1.000
_cell.length_b   1.000
_cell.length_c   1.000
_cell.angle_alpha   90.00
_cell.angle_beta   90.00
_cell.angle_gamma   90.00
#
_symmetry.space_group_name_H-M   'P 1'
#
loop_
_entity.id
_entity.type
_entity.pdbx_description
1 polymer ?
#
loop_
_entity_poly.entity_id
_entity_poly.type
_entity_poly.pdbx_seq_one_letter_code
_entity_poly.pdbx_strand_id
1 'polypeptide(L)'
;MAEPCNQCGRCCLHMRRYMVIERSIGESHHFCHFTLTKERFFAQIGGDDLVRFRDRESMSRYPDSCPFLRPRENEGFCCTIYSSRPEHCRRFFCA
;
A
#
# COMPACT_ATOMS: atom_id res chain seq x y z
N MET A 1 -14.21 8.91 -15.79
CA MET A 1 -12.74 8.92 -15.93
C MET A 1 -12.17 8.60 -14.55
N ALA A 2 -11.31 7.59 -14.44
CA ALA A 2 -10.71 7.25 -13.15
C ALA A 2 -9.58 8.24 -12.86
N GLU A 3 -9.80 9.19 -11.94
CA GLU A 3 -8.76 10.14 -11.57
C GLU A 3 -7.58 9.40 -10.92
N PRO A 4 -6.34 9.66 -11.36
CA PRO A 4 -5.17 9.00 -10.81
C PRO A 4 -5.01 9.36 -9.33
N CYS A 5 -4.41 8.46 -8.55
CA CYS A 5 -4.10 8.72 -7.15
C CYS A 5 -3.27 10.00 -7.01
N ASN A 6 -3.77 10.97 -6.25
CA ASN A 6 -3.06 12.23 -5.95
C ASN A 6 -2.08 12.12 -4.77
N GLN A 7 -1.79 10.89 -4.32
CA GLN A 7 -0.84 10.63 -3.22
C GLN A 7 -1.25 11.26 -1.87
N CYS A 8 -2.52 11.64 -1.67
CA CYS A 8 -3.01 12.21 -0.42
C CYS A 8 -3.00 11.24 0.78
N GLY A 9 -2.87 9.94 0.54
CA GLY A 9 -2.87 8.91 1.58
C GLY A 9 -4.25 8.58 2.19
N ARG A 10 -5.33 9.28 1.83
CA ARG A 10 -6.69 9.08 2.39
C ARG A 10 -7.18 7.64 2.29
N CYS A 11 -6.96 6.97 1.15
CA CYS A 11 -7.33 5.57 1.00
C CYS A 11 -6.47 4.62 1.82
N CYS A 12 -5.23 4.98 2.14
CA CYS A 12 -4.27 4.07 2.75
C CYS A 12 -4.11 4.25 4.26
N LEU A 13 -4.37 5.44 4.82
CA LEU A 13 -4.05 5.80 6.22
C LEU A 13 -4.81 4.98 7.28
N HIS A 14 -5.95 4.38 6.93
CA HIS A 14 -6.75 3.54 7.83
C HIS A 14 -6.99 2.12 7.29
N MET A 15 -6.16 1.67 6.35
CA MET A 15 -6.32 0.39 5.67
C MET A 15 -5.57 -0.78 6.34
N ARG A 16 -4.84 -0.56 7.44
CA ARG A 16 -4.05 -1.63 8.09
C ARG A 16 -4.88 -2.87 8.39
N ARG A 17 -6.06 -2.69 9.00
CA ARG A 17 -6.95 -3.79 9.40
C ARG A 17 -7.53 -4.59 8.23
N TYR A 18 -7.51 -4.01 7.03
CA TYR A 18 -8.06 -4.65 5.83
C TYR A 18 -6.99 -5.29 4.96
N MET A 19 -5.74 -4.85 5.07
CA MET A 19 -4.63 -5.31 4.23
C MET A 19 -3.71 -6.23 5.03
N VAL A 20 -3.87 -7.54 4.85
CA VAL A 20 -3.10 -8.57 5.56
C VAL A 20 -2.08 -9.19 4.62
N ILE A 21 -0.81 -9.24 5.02
CA ILE A 21 0.23 -9.99 4.30
C ILE A 21 0.22 -11.41 4.85
N GLU A 22 -0.23 -12.39 4.06
CA GLU A 22 -0.31 -13.80 4.46
C GLU A 22 1.03 -14.51 4.30
N ARG A 23 1.76 -14.22 3.21
CA ARG A 23 3.05 -14.83 2.90
C ARG A 23 3.93 -13.85 2.15
N SER A 24 5.24 -13.91 2.36
CA SER A 24 6.23 -13.16 1.58
C SER A 24 7.13 -14.14 0.84
N ILE A 25 7.38 -13.87 -0.44
CA ILE A 25 8.31 -14.61 -1.29
C ILE A 25 9.48 -13.67 -1.57
N GLY A 26 10.55 -13.81 -0.78
CA GLY A 26 11.64 -12.85 -0.77
C GLY A 26 11.18 -11.48 -0.24
N GLU A 27 11.79 -10.42 -0.80
CA GLU A 27 11.59 -9.05 -0.32
C GLU A 27 10.62 -8.23 -1.18
N SER A 28 10.44 -8.64 -2.44
CA SER A 28 9.70 -7.86 -3.43
C SER A 28 8.29 -8.39 -3.68
N HIS A 29 7.98 -9.64 -3.31
CA HIS A 29 6.71 -10.27 -3.60
C HIS A 29 6.00 -10.70 -2.32
N HIS A 30 4.78 -10.23 -2.13
CA HIS A 30 3.97 -10.51 -0.96
C HIS A 30 2.58 -11.00 -1.38
N PHE A 31 2.19 -12.17 -0.89
CA PHE A 31 0.83 -12.67 -1.01
C PHE A 31 -0.03 -12.01 0.05
N CYS A 32 -1.02 -11.25 -0.40
CA CYS A 32 -1.84 -10.40 0.44
C CYS A 32 -3.31 -10.79 0.34
N HIS A 33 -4.02 -10.59 1.45
CA HIS A 33 -5.44 -10.79 1.56
C HIS A 33 -6.09 -9.47 2.00
N PHE A 34 -6.99 -8.97 1.16
CA PHE A 34 -7.81 -7.82 1.45
C PHE A 34 -9.11 -8.27 2.12
N THR A 35 -9.18 -8.17 3.44
CA THR A 35 -10.24 -8.81 4.24
C THR A 35 -11.63 -8.21 4.00
N LEU A 36 -11.71 -6.95 3.57
CA LEU A 36 -12.98 -6.27 3.28
C LEU A 36 -13.71 -6.88 2.08
N THR A 37 -12.98 -7.21 1.01
CA THR A 37 -13.55 -7.83 -0.20
C THR A 37 -13.29 -9.34 -0.28
N LYS A 38 -12.52 -9.88 0.66
CA LYS A 38 -12.02 -11.27 0.67
C LYS A 38 -11.16 -11.61 -0.56
N GLU A 39 -10.61 -10.58 -1.22
CA GLU A 39 -9.75 -10.72 -2.39
C GLU A 39 -8.34 -11.10 -1.97
N ARG A 40 -7.75 -12.09 -2.65
CA ARG A 40 -6.33 -12.44 -2.51
C ARG A 40 -5.59 -12.00 -3.75
N PHE A 41 -4.44 -11.36 -3.55
CA PHE A 41 -3.65 -10.82 -4.65
C PHE A 41 -2.15 -10.89 -4.35
N PHE A 42 -1.36 -10.88 -5.42
CA PHE A 42 0.08 -10.77 -5.33
C PHE A 42 0.50 -9.31 -5.41
N ALA A 43 1.02 -8.81 -4.30
CA ALA A 43 1.64 -7.50 -4.23
C ALA A 43 3.11 -7.62 -4.65
N GLN A 44 3.47 -6.87 -5.68
CA GLN A 44 4.84 -6.72 -6.15
C GLN A 44 5.35 -5.32 -5.85
N ILE A 45 6.50 -5.26 -5.21
CA ILE A 45 7.23 -4.04 -4.86
C ILE A 45 8.41 -3.90 -5.84
N GLY A 46 8.48 -2.74 -6.51
CA GLY A 46 9.55 -2.42 -7.46
C GLY A 46 10.78 -1.79 -6.77
N GLY A 47 11.93 -1.80 -7.44
CA GLY A 47 13.24 -1.45 -6.86
C GLY A 47 13.29 -0.24 -5.91
N ASP A 48 12.92 0.95 -6.36
CA ASP A 48 12.95 2.16 -5.52
C ASP A 48 11.94 2.10 -4.36
N ASP A 49 10.77 1.51 -4.61
CA ASP A 49 9.74 1.28 -3.61
C ASP A 49 10.16 0.22 -2.58
N LEU A 50 11.08 -0.70 -2.92
CA LEU A 50 11.60 -1.70 -1.99
C LEU A 50 12.44 -1.06 -0.90
N VAL A 51 13.29 -0.09 -1.27
CA VAL A 51 14.10 0.68 -0.31
C VAL A 51 13.18 1.41 0.67
N ARG A 52 12.11 2.04 0.15
CA ARG A 52 11.10 2.71 0.99
C ARG A 52 10.31 1.72 1.83
N PHE A 53 9.96 0.56 1.29
CA PHE A 53 9.22 -0.46 2.03
C PHE A 53 10.04 -1.04 3.19
N ARG A 54 11.37 -1.14 3.05
CA ARG A 54 12.26 -1.57 4.15
C ARG A 54 12.29 -0.57 5.30
N ASP A 55 11.94 0.71 5.07
CA ASP A 55 11.77 1.66 6.16
C ASP A 55 10.57 1.26 7.05
N ARG A 56 10.87 0.82 8.27
CA ARG A 56 9.86 0.42 9.26
C ARG A 56 9.46 1.58 10.16
N GLU A 57 10.23 2.67 10.21
CA GLU A 57 9.91 3.86 11.00
C GLU A 57 8.58 4.47 10.54
N SER A 58 8.32 4.46 9.23
CA SER A 58 7.05 4.86 8.64
C SER A 58 5.83 4.14 9.23
N MET A 59 5.96 2.84 9.56
CA MET A 59 4.87 2.09 10.18
C MET A 59 4.67 2.47 11.65
N SER A 60 5.72 2.92 12.34
CA SER A 60 5.58 3.45 13.70
C SER A 60 4.90 4.82 13.72
N ARG A 61 5.14 5.64 12.70
CA ARG A 61 4.52 6.97 12.57
C ARG A 61 3.03 6.89 12.18
N TYR A 62 2.65 5.86 11.41
CA TYR A 62 1.27 5.64 10.96
C TYR A 62 0.84 4.18 11.20
N PRO A 63 0.55 3.78 12.45
CA PRO A 63 0.27 2.38 12.80
C PRO A 63 -0.99 1.82 12.13
N ASP A 64 -2.00 2.67 11.90
CA ASP A 64 -3.26 2.30 11.25
C ASP A 64 -3.21 2.29 9.72
N SER A 65 -2.05 2.67 9.15
CA SER A 65 -1.89 2.75 7.71
C SER A 65 -1.64 1.40 7.05
N CYS A 66 -1.98 1.32 5.76
CA CYS A 66 -1.68 0.17 4.92
C CYS A 66 -0.19 -0.20 5.03
N PRO A 67 0.17 -1.49 5.18
CA PRO A 67 1.57 -1.94 5.27
C PRO A 67 2.49 -1.40 4.16
N PHE A 68 1.90 -1.13 2.99
CA PHE A 68 2.59 -0.66 1.79
C PHE A 68 2.59 0.88 1.64
N LEU A 69 2.07 1.62 2.61
CA LEU A 69 2.08 3.09 2.60
C LEU A 69 3.42 3.61 3.14
N ARG A 70 4.06 4.52 2.41
CA ARG A 70 5.25 5.23 2.87
C ARG A 70 5.08 6.74 2.71
N PRO A 71 5.40 7.56 3.72
CA PRO A 71 5.44 9.01 3.57
C PRO A 71 6.55 9.41 2.58
N ARG A 72 6.34 10.52 1.86
CA ARG A 72 7.36 11.19 1.06
C ARG A 72 7.94 12.38 1.82
N GLU A 73 9.14 12.80 1.44
CA GLU A 73 9.82 13.96 2.04
C GLU A 73 9.07 15.28 1.82
N ASN A 74 8.45 15.46 0.66
CA ASN A 74 7.74 16.70 0.26
C ASN A 74 6.22 16.58 0.43
N GLU A 75 5.73 16.32 1.65
CA GLU A 75 4.29 16.27 2.00
C GLU A 75 3.44 15.39 1.07
N GLY A 76 3.39 14.09 1.37
CA GLY A 76 2.51 13.17 0.66
C GLY A 76 2.79 11.72 1.01
N PHE A 77 2.09 10.80 0.35
CA PHE A 77 2.24 9.37 0.58
C PHE A 77 2.40 8.59 -0.73
N CYS A 78 3.28 7.60 -0.70
CA CYS A 78 3.51 6.67 -1.80
C CYS A 78 3.02 5.27 -1.43
N CYS A 79 2.39 4.60 -2.39
CA CYS A 79 2.03 3.19 -2.26
C CYS A 79 3.11 2.34 -2.94
N THR A 80 3.84 1.54 -2.17
CA THR A 80 4.97 0.74 -2.69
C THR A 80 4.54 -0.39 -3.63
N ILE A 81 3.23 -0.67 -3.69
CA ILE A 81 2.61 -1.68 -4.54
C ILE A 81 1.72 -1.04 -5.61
N TYR A 82 1.94 0.23 -5.97
CA TYR A 82 1.03 1.01 -6.82
C TYR A 82 0.60 0.28 -8.11
N SER A 83 1.54 -0.41 -8.76
CA SER A 83 1.31 -1.19 -9.98
C SER A 83 0.51 -2.47 -9.75
N SER A 84 0.66 -3.09 -8.58
CA SER A 84 0.04 -4.37 -8.19
C SER A 84 -1.10 -4.19 -7.18
N ARG A 85 -1.65 -2.97 -7.06
CA ARG A 85 -2.78 -2.66 -6.16
C ARG A 85 -3.99 -3.56 -6.43
N PRO A 86 -4.70 -4.00 -5.38
CA PRO A 86 -5.94 -4.75 -5.53
C PRO A 86 -7.04 -3.90 -6.17
N GLU A 87 -8.08 -4.54 -6.68
CA GLU A 87 -9.16 -3.86 -7.41
C GLU A 87 -9.82 -2.76 -6.56
N HIS A 88 -10.03 -3.04 -5.27
CA HIS A 88 -10.60 -2.08 -4.34
C HIS A 88 -9.80 -0.76 -4.28
N CYS A 89 -8.47 -0.85 -4.22
CA CYS A 89 -7.59 0.33 -4.19
C CYS A 89 -7.56 1.07 -5.53
N ARG A 90 -7.78 0.38 -6.65
CA ARG A 90 -7.85 1.00 -7.99
C ARG A 90 -9.15 1.77 -8.22
N ARG A 91 -10.23 1.39 -7.53
CA ARG A 91 -11.54 2.03 -7.60
C ARG A 91 -11.69 3.25 -6.70
N PHE A 92 -10.74 3.48 -5.80
CA PHE A 92 -10.77 4.64 -4.91
C PHE A 92 -10.33 5.90 -5.64
N PHE A 93 -11.17 6.94 -5.60
CA PHE A 93 -10.86 8.25 -6.14
C PHE A 93 -10.46 9.20 -5.02
N CYS A 94 -9.31 9.85 -5.21
CA CYS A 94 -8.88 10.89 -4.30
C CYS A 94 -9.56 12.19 -4.70
N ALA A 95 -10.52 12.64 -3.89
CA ALA A 95 -11.09 13.98 -3.96
C ALA A 95 -10.16 15.01 -3.32
#